data_AF-A0AA37HEE7-F1
#
_entry.id   AF-A0AA37HEE7-F1
#
_cell.length_a   1.000
_cell.length_b   1.000
_cell.length_c   1.000
_cell.angle_alpha   90.00
_cell.angle_beta   90.00
_cell.angle_gamma   90.00
#
_symmetry.space_group_name_H-M   'P 1'
#
loop_
_entity.id
_entity.type
_entity.pdbx_description
1 polymer ?
#
loop_
_entity_poly.entity_id
_entity_poly.type
_entity_poly.pdbx_seq_one_letter_code
_entity_poly.pdbx_strand_id
1 'polypeptide(L)'
;MTGGYDECCAADLAAVAEGRDLSRESRAWLARVVAGAVRPNRDKPLWDLAHALAALARLTGARDGRDLVTLALDPWLARADRLEARFAGTGDAVDAHGPSLPDGETGWRTTWAGLARLLALAEFVLTAEELAQFAAVTGWLDDLAAAPDAEGAAALSRRLARHLAAYRHAHLPLAPLERRFRAILRFLDGRRAFTDDDILGFWRGQMREGERPGFRTIAEHFVTFEAASALLGGLAELAAPASLDAVEGWDERLDASLADLAAAEPAETLAALLAALPDGPKILTGAERDDLAEFLRLEPFHRTRPLTTLRAASFGRVQSGLANRLRRGGGGAGITERTACAEAETYPALAERIAALTAHLDRMLRIAAALRVPAEAEGLPPEARTALAAALVDIRRVRRAGFDDPDRLAAGFAAADAALLRLAEEAGRLARAVAGLARQRPLDAAFATDRDVFANAFAEAYAAEATA
;
A
#
# COMPACT_ATOMS: atom_id res chain seq x y z
N MET A 1 -2.25 10.63 -10.67
CA MET A 1 -1.07 9.81 -10.33
C MET A 1 -0.28 10.44 -9.19
N THR A 2 -0.79 10.33 -7.97
CA THR A 2 -0.10 10.65 -6.71
C THR A 2 0.20 9.33 -6.03
N GLY A 3 1.47 8.95 -5.82
CA GLY A 3 1.85 7.71 -5.15
C GLY A 3 2.58 6.65 -5.99
N GLY A 4 2.58 6.75 -7.33
CA GLY A 4 3.32 5.80 -8.18
C GLY A 4 2.71 4.39 -8.28
N TYR A 5 1.55 4.17 -7.67
CA TYR A 5 0.66 3.04 -7.90
C TYR A 5 -0.63 3.56 -8.57
N ASP A 6 -1.16 2.77 -9.49
CA ASP A 6 -2.48 3.00 -10.06
C ASP A 6 -3.54 2.47 -9.09
N GLU A 7 -4.49 3.33 -8.73
CA GLU A 7 -5.55 3.02 -7.77
C GLU A 7 -6.49 1.94 -8.32
N CYS A 8 -6.68 1.88 -9.65
CA CYS A 8 -7.47 0.83 -10.29
C CYS A 8 -6.82 -0.55 -10.10
N CYS A 9 -5.51 -0.67 -10.33
CA CYS A 9 -4.81 -1.94 -10.09
C CYS A 9 -4.84 -2.39 -8.62
N ALA A 10 -4.73 -1.45 -7.67
CA ALA A 10 -4.84 -1.77 -6.26
C ALA A 10 -6.26 -2.27 -5.90
N ALA A 11 -7.30 -1.61 -6.43
CA ALA A 11 -8.69 -1.99 -6.23
C ALA A 11 -9.00 -3.37 -6.85
N ASP A 12 -8.54 -3.64 -8.07
CA ASP A 12 -8.73 -4.92 -8.74
C ASP A 12 -8.10 -6.07 -7.93
N LEU A 13 -6.88 -5.87 -7.42
CA LEU A 13 -6.19 -6.86 -6.57
C LEU A 13 -6.91 -7.06 -5.23
N ALA A 14 -7.38 -5.98 -4.61
CA ALA A 14 -8.11 -6.05 -3.35
C ALA A 14 -9.44 -6.80 -3.50
N ALA A 15 -10.19 -6.54 -4.57
CA ALA A 15 -11.46 -7.20 -4.85
C ALA A 15 -11.31 -8.72 -4.94
N VAL A 16 -10.29 -9.22 -5.66
CA VAL A 16 -10.01 -10.66 -5.75
C VAL A 16 -9.52 -11.22 -4.41
N ALA A 17 -8.67 -10.48 -3.70
CA ALA A 17 -8.14 -10.91 -2.41
C ALA A 17 -9.22 -11.08 -1.35
N GLU A 18 -10.18 -10.16 -1.31
CA GLU A 18 -11.33 -10.19 -0.41
C GLU A 18 -12.37 -11.22 -0.84
N GLY A 19 -12.73 -11.24 -2.14
CA GLY A 19 -13.73 -12.17 -2.69
C GLY A 19 -13.37 -13.64 -2.50
N ARG A 20 -12.08 -13.96 -2.46
CA ARG A 20 -11.58 -15.33 -2.26
C ARG A 20 -10.97 -15.61 -0.89
N ASP A 21 -10.99 -14.64 0.03
CA ASP A 21 -10.32 -14.75 1.33
C ASP A 21 -8.86 -15.24 1.20
N LEU A 22 -8.10 -14.62 0.30
CA LEU A 22 -6.75 -15.06 -0.01
C LEU A 22 -5.82 -14.89 1.20
N SER A 23 -4.99 -15.90 1.46
CA SER A 23 -3.88 -15.76 2.41
C SER A 23 -2.90 -14.67 1.94
N ARG A 24 -2.15 -14.09 2.89
CA ARG A 24 -1.15 -13.06 2.57
C ARG A 24 -0.15 -13.51 1.50
N GLU A 25 0.30 -14.77 1.58
CA GLU A 25 1.21 -15.37 0.61
C GLU A 25 0.59 -15.42 -0.80
N SER A 26 -0.68 -15.84 -0.91
CA SER A 26 -1.41 -15.90 -2.18
C SER A 26 -1.69 -14.51 -2.75
N ARG A 27 -1.99 -13.51 -1.90
CA ARG A 27 -2.09 -12.10 -2.32
C ARG A 27 -0.78 -11.58 -2.90
N ALA A 28 0.33 -11.83 -2.21
CA ALA A 28 1.67 -11.44 -2.67
C ALA A 28 2.09 -12.17 -3.96
N TRP A 29 1.73 -13.45 -4.09
CA TRP A 29 1.92 -14.19 -5.34
C TRP A 29 1.12 -13.55 -6.48
N LEU A 30 -0.18 -13.29 -6.29
CA LEU A 30 -1.03 -12.69 -7.32
C LEU A 30 -0.50 -11.31 -7.76
N ALA A 31 -0.14 -10.46 -6.80
CA ALA A 31 0.46 -9.16 -7.09
C ALA A 31 1.76 -9.27 -7.91
N ARG A 32 2.65 -10.23 -7.58
CA ARG A 32 3.87 -10.49 -8.37
C ARG A 32 3.55 -10.94 -9.80
N VAL A 33 2.54 -11.79 -9.98
CA VAL A 33 2.10 -12.23 -11.31
C VAL A 33 1.56 -11.06 -12.11
N VAL A 34 0.62 -10.29 -11.54
CA VAL A 34 0.01 -9.13 -12.20
C VAL A 34 1.08 -8.09 -12.56
N ALA A 35 2.03 -7.82 -11.67
CA ALA A 35 3.13 -6.89 -11.93
C ALA A 35 4.21 -7.41 -12.89
N GLY A 36 4.20 -8.70 -13.26
CA GLY A 36 5.23 -9.29 -14.12
C GLY A 36 6.59 -9.50 -13.43
N ALA A 37 6.57 -9.60 -12.11
CA ALA A 37 7.74 -9.81 -11.25
C ALA A 37 8.12 -11.30 -11.08
N VAL A 38 7.58 -12.19 -11.93
CA VAL A 38 7.94 -13.62 -11.95
C VAL A 38 9.19 -13.82 -12.81
N ARG A 39 10.11 -14.67 -12.33
CA ARG A 39 11.39 -15.01 -12.98
C ARG A 39 11.57 -16.53 -13.03
N PRO A 40 12.29 -17.09 -14.02
CA PRO A 40 12.91 -16.39 -15.16
C PRO A 40 11.90 -15.95 -16.22
N ASN A 41 10.74 -16.61 -16.31
CA ASN A 41 9.70 -16.30 -17.28
C ASN A 41 8.49 -15.63 -16.59
N ARG A 42 8.27 -14.35 -16.89
CA ARG A 42 7.17 -13.55 -16.33
C ARG A 42 5.76 -14.04 -16.70
N ASP A 43 5.64 -14.75 -17.83
CA ASP A 43 4.35 -15.18 -18.38
C ASP A 43 4.07 -16.67 -18.10
N LYS A 44 4.97 -17.36 -17.38
CA LYS A 44 4.77 -18.75 -16.92
C LYS A 44 3.46 -18.96 -16.17
N PRO A 45 3.04 -18.09 -15.22
CA PRO A 45 1.77 -18.28 -14.52
C PRO A 45 0.54 -18.25 -15.42
N LEU A 46 0.57 -17.50 -16.53
CA LEU A 46 -0.54 -17.46 -17.49
C LEU A 46 -0.56 -18.71 -18.38
N TRP A 47 0.62 -19.28 -18.63
CA TRP A 47 0.74 -20.60 -19.25
C TRP A 47 0.20 -21.68 -18.30
N ASP A 48 0.62 -21.69 -17.03
CA ASP A 48 0.10 -22.63 -16.02
C ASP A 48 -1.42 -22.49 -15.84
N LEU A 49 -1.94 -21.25 -15.82
CA LEU A 49 -3.38 -20.99 -15.76
C LEU A 49 -4.14 -21.59 -16.94
N ALA A 50 -3.65 -21.38 -18.17
CA ALA A 50 -4.33 -21.90 -19.35
C ALA A 50 -4.39 -23.44 -19.35
N HIS A 51 -3.33 -24.10 -18.87
CA HIS A 51 -3.29 -25.56 -18.75
C HIS A 51 -4.19 -26.06 -17.60
N ALA A 52 -4.27 -25.32 -16.50
CA ALA A 52 -5.21 -25.60 -15.42
C ALA A 52 -6.67 -25.54 -15.88
N LEU A 53 -7.03 -24.50 -16.65
CA LEU A 53 -8.38 -24.37 -17.20
C LEU A 53 -8.70 -25.45 -18.23
N ALA A 54 -7.72 -25.90 -19.03
CA ALA A 54 -7.89 -27.01 -19.96
C ALA A 54 -8.12 -28.34 -19.21
N ALA A 55 -7.31 -28.59 -18.16
CA ALA A 55 -7.49 -29.75 -17.29
C ALA A 55 -8.87 -29.73 -16.62
N LEU A 56 -9.30 -28.59 -16.09
CA LEU A 56 -10.64 -28.42 -15.52
C LEU A 56 -11.75 -28.65 -16.55
N ALA A 57 -11.61 -28.13 -17.77
CA ALA A 57 -12.57 -28.37 -18.86
C ALA A 57 -12.76 -29.86 -19.14
N ARG A 58 -11.66 -30.62 -19.18
CA ARG A 58 -11.70 -32.09 -19.35
C ARG A 58 -12.33 -32.79 -18.15
N LEU A 59 -11.97 -32.37 -16.94
CA LEU A 59 -12.45 -32.97 -15.69
C LEU A 59 -13.95 -32.81 -15.49
N THR A 60 -14.48 -31.64 -15.84
CA THR A 60 -15.90 -31.31 -15.62
C THR A 60 -16.77 -31.54 -16.84
N GLY A 61 -16.18 -31.83 -18.01
CA GLY A 61 -16.91 -31.90 -19.28
C GLY A 61 -17.51 -30.55 -19.65
N ALA A 62 -16.76 -29.45 -19.45
CA ALA A 62 -17.20 -28.10 -19.73
C ALA A 62 -17.68 -27.98 -21.19
N ARG A 63 -18.88 -27.45 -21.39
CA ARG A 63 -19.51 -27.36 -22.72
C ARG A 63 -19.22 -26.03 -23.42
N ASP A 64 -19.00 -25.00 -22.62
CA ASP A 64 -18.73 -23.64 -23.05
C ASP A 64 -17.84 -22.93 -22.02
N GLY A 65 -17.45 -21.70 -22.34
CA GLY A 65 -16.65 -20.86 -21.47
C GLY A 65 -17.36 -20.46 -20.18
N ARG A 66 -18.70 -20.49 -20.12
CA ARG A 66 -19.45 -20.16 -18.90
C ARG A 66 -19.29 -21.22 -17.83
N ASP A 67 -19.23 -22.50 -18.22
CA ASP A 67 -18.92 -23.59 -17.29
C ASP A 67 -17.54 -23.35 -16.63
N LEU A 68 -16.54 -22.87 -17.39
CA LEU A 68 -15.21 -22.52 -16.87
C LEU A 68 -15.19 -21.23 -16.05
N VAL A 69 -15.93 -20.20 -16.45
CA VAL A 69 -16.10 -18.96 -15.66
C VAL A 69 -16.72 -19.27 -14.31
N THR A 70 -17.71 -20.17 -14.27
CA THR A 70 -18.35 -20.59 -13.01
C THR A 70 -17.33 -21.20 -12.05
N LEU A 71 -16.40 -22.02 -12.55
CA LEU A 71 -15.31 -22.58 -11.75
C LEU A 71 -14.29 -21.50 -11.33
N ALA A 72 -13.91 -20.62 -12.27
CA ALA A 72 -12.93 -19.56 -12.02
C ALA A 72 -13.40 -18.61 -10.91
N LEU A 73 -14.69 -18.26 -10.90
CA LEU A 73 -15.30 -17.33 -9.96
C LEU A 73 -15.95 -18.01 -8.74
N ASP A 74 -15.81 -19.33 -8.57
CA ASP A 74 -16.33 -20.02 -7.38
C ASP A 74 -15.44 -19.70 -6.16
N PRO A 75 -15.95 -18.95 -5.16
CA PRO A 75 -15.16 -18.60 -3.98
C PRO A 75 -14.86 -19.83 -3.11
N TRP A 76 -15.67 -20.90 -3.20
CA TRP A 76 -15.44 -22.13 -2.45
C TRP A 76 -14.18 -22.87 -2.93
N LEU A 77 -13.75 -22.65 -4.17
CA LEU A 77 -12.54 -23.23 -4.77
C LEU A 77 -11.26 -22.43 -4.46
N ALA A 78 -11.31 -21.44 -3.57
CA ALA A 78 -10.15 -20.66 -3.16
C ALA A 78 -9.15 -21.43 -2.28
N ARG A 79 -9.51 -22.62 -1.78
CA ARG A 79 -8.66 -23.40 -0.86
C ARG A 79 -8.33 -24.80 -1.41
N ALA A 80 -7.10 -25.24 -1.15
CA ALA A 80 -6.58 -26.53 -1.63
C ALA A 80 -7.42 -27.73 -1.15
N ASP A 81 -7.82 -27.74 0.12
CA ASP A 81 -8.64 -28.80 0.72
C ASP A 81 -10.02 -28.94 0.05
N ARG A 82 -10.59 -27.82 -0.40
CA ARG A 82 -11.88 -27.79 -1.10
C ARG A 82 -11.77 -28.25 -2.54
N LEU A 83 -10.68 -27.88 -3.22
CA LEU A 83 -10.37 -28.37 -4.56
C LEU A 83 -10.14 -29.89 -4.56
N GLU A 84 -9.34 -30.39 -3.62
CA GLU A 84 -9.09 -31.82 -3.46
C GLU A 84 -10.39 -32.57 -3.17
N ALA A 85 -11.20 -32.11 -2.22
CA ALA A 85 -12.48 -32.74 -1.91
C ALA A 85 -13.45 -32.81 -3.10
N ARG A 86 -13.33 -31.89 -4.07
CA ARG A 86 -14.20 -31.82 -5.25
C ARG A 86 -13.72 -32.68 -6.42
N PHE A 87 -12.40 -32.76 -6.62
CA PHE A 87 -11.82 -33.31 -7.85
C PHE A 87 -10.90 -34.52 -7.61
N ALA A 88 -10.59 -34.88 -6.36
CA ALA A 88 -9.81 -36.08 -6.10
C ALA A 88 -10.53 -37.33 -6.61
N GLY A 89 -9.80 -38.19 -7.33
CA GLY A 89 -10.33 -39.43 -7.90
C GLY A 89 -11.26 -39.24 -9.11
N THR A 90 -11.40 -38.02 -9.66
CA THR A 90 -12.23 -37.78 -10.84
C THR A 90 -11.39 -37.84 -12.13
N GLY A 91 -11.50 -38.95 -12.87
CA GLY A 91 -10.98 -39.09 -14.23
C GLY A 91 -9.45 -39.08 -14.36
N ASP A 92 -8.98 -39.13 -15.60
CA ASP A 92 -7.55 -39.32 -15.93
C ASP A 92 -6.73 -38.02 -15.92
N ALA A 93 -7.37 -36.88 -15.61
CA ALA A 93 -6.76 -35.55 -15.57
C ALA A 93 -6.43 -35.09 -14.13
N VAL A 94 -6.38 -36.01 -13.17
CA VAL A 94 -5.96 -35.78 -11.78
C VAL A 94 -4.98 -36.90 -11.38
N ASP A 95 -3.84 -36.51 -10.79
CA ASP A 95 -2.92 -37.43 -10.13
C ASP A 95 -3.00 -37.29 -8.60
N ALA A 96 -2.11 -37.97 -7.87
CA ALA A 96 -2.11 -37.96 -6.40
C ALA A 96 -1.83 -36.56 -5.79
N HIS A 97 -1.34 -35.60 -6.57
CA HIS A 97 -0.94 -34.27 -6.09
C HIS A 97 -1.87 -33.16 -6.60
N GLY A 98 -2.55 -33.37 -7.73
CA GLY A 98 -3.51 -32.42 -8.26
C GLY A 98 -3.86 -32.64 -9.74
N PRO A 99 -4.42 -31.61 -10.40
CA PRO A 99 -4.76 -31.68 -11.81
C PRO A 99 -3.52 -31.86 -12.69
N SER A 100 -3.69 -32.64 -13.75
CA SER A 100 -2.71 -32.82 -14.81
C SER A 100 -3.36 -32.70 -16.18
N LEU A 101 -2.60 -32.18 -17.14
CA LEU A 101 -2.97 -32.18 -18.55
C LEU A 101 -1.95 -33.06 -19.29
N PRO A 102 -2.34 -34.27 -19.72
CA PRO A 102 -1.43 -35.13 -20.46
C PRO A 102 -1.06 -34.48 -21.80
N ASP A 103 0.25 -34.32 -22.04
CA ASP A 103 0.86 -33.87 -23.29
C ASP A 103 2.22 -34.58 -23.45
N GLY A 104 2.25 -35.65 -24.23
CA GLY A 104 3.42 -36.51 -24.38
C GLY A 104 3.94 -37.09 -23.05
N GLU A 105 5.26 -37.30 -22.94
CA GLU A 105 5.92 -37.91 -21.77
C GLU A 105 6.04 -36.98 -20.55
N THR A 106 5.89 -35.65 -20.73
CA THR A 106 6.19 -34.63 -19.68
C THR A 106 5.02 -33.69 -19.40
N GLY A 107 3.78 -34.13 -19.64
CA GLY A 107 2.56 -33.34 -19.52
C GLY A 107 2.47 -32.43 -18.28
N TRP A 108 1.69 -31.35 -18.40
CA TRP A 108 1.56 -30.32 -17.36
C TRP A 108 0.92 -30.84 -16.07
N ARG A 109 1.38 -30.34 -14.92
CA ARG A 109 0.86 -30.72 -13.59
C ARG A 109 0.91 -29.53 -12.62
N THR A 110 -0.01 -29.50 -11.66
CA THR A 110 0.01 -28.57 -10.52
C THR A 110 -0.49 -29.25 -9.25
N THR A 111 -0.15 -28.69 -8.09
CA THR A 111 -0.78 -29.06 -6.81
C THR A 111 -2.15 -28.41 -6.66
N TRP A 112 -2.98 -28.89 -5.73
CA TRP A 112 -4.26 -28.25 -5.36
C TRP A 112 -4.10 -26.80 -4.90
N ALA A 113 -3.06 -26.52 -4.10
CA ALA A 113 -2.73 -25.15 -3.70
C ALA A 113 -2.29 -24.28 -4.90
N GLY A 114 -1.56 -24.86 -5.85
CA GLY A 114 -1.23 -24.21 -7.12
C GLY A 114 -2.48 -23.89 -7.93
N LEU A 115 -3.43 -24.82 -8.04
CA LEU A 115 -4.69 -24.59 -8.73
C LEU A 115 -5.49 -23.45 -8.08
N ALA A 116 -5.60 -23.41 -6.75
CA ALA A 116 -6.29 -22.31 -6.04
C ALA A 116 -5.71 -20.93 -6.40
N ARG A 117 -4.37 -20.82 -6.46
CA ARG A 117 -3.69 -19.58 -6.88
C ARG A 117 -3.97 -19.23 -8.34
N LEU A 118 -3.96 -20.23 -9.22
CA LEU A 118 -4.28 -20.03 -10.63
C LEU A 118 -5.72 -19.57 -10.82
N LEU A 119 -6.69 -20.10 -10.07
CA LEU A 119 -8.07 -19.62 -10.12
C LEU A 119 -8.18 -18.16 -9.66
N ALA A 120 -7.44 -17.74 -8.63
CA ALA A 120 -7.37 -16.33 -8.24
C ALA A 120 -6.84 -15.44 -9.38
N LEU A 121 -5.84 -15.91 -10.14
CA LEU A 121 -5.39 -15.21 -11.35
C LEU A 121 -6.46 -15.20 -12.46
N ALA A 122 -7.22 -16.29 -12.61
CA ALA A 122 -8.32 -16.36 -13.57
C ALA A 122 -9.40 -15.31 -13.26
N GLU A 123 -9.78 -15.20 -11.99
CA GLU A 123 -10.72 -14.20 -11.50
C GLU A 123 -10.21 -12.79 -11.78
N PHE A 124 -8.96 -12.48 -11.44
CA PHE A 124 -8.36 -11.18 -11.77
C PHE A 124 -8.47 -10.85 -13.26
N VAL A 125 -8.12 -11.79 -14.14
CA VAL A 125 -8.20 -11.55 -15.60
C VAL A 125 -9.64 -11.37 -16.09
N LEU A 126 -10.62 -11.98 -15.41
CA LEU A 126 -12.04 -11.82 -15.74
C LEU A 126 -12.63 -10.52 -15.22
N THR A 127 -12.22 -10.06 -14.03
CA THR A 127 -12.90 -9.00 -13.27
C THR A 127 -12.19 -7.65 -13.28
N ALA A 128 -10.91 -7.60 -13.63
CA ALA A 128 -10.14 -6.36 -13.68
C ALA A 128 -10.80 -5.30 -14.59
N GLU A 129 -10.53 -4.03 -14.26
CA GLU A 129 -11.10 -2.86 -14.95
C GLU A 129 -12.64 -2.90 -15.00
N GLU A 130 -13.29 -3.21 -13.88
CA GLU A 130 -14.76 -3.29 -13.79
C GLU A 130 -15.39 -4.22 -14.86
N LEU A 131 -14.82 -5.41 -15.04
CA LEU A 131 -15.28 -6.41 -16.02
C LEU A 131 -15.14 -5.97 -17.50
N ALA A 132 -14.34 -4.94 -17.82
CA ALA A 132 -14.21 -4.41 -19.18
C ALA A 132 -13.85 -5.50 -20.22
N GLN A 133 -13.20 -6.57 -19.79
CA GLN A 133 -12.63 -7.61 -20.65
C GLN A 133 -13.34 -8.96 -20.50
N PHE A 134 -14.35 -9.02 -19.63
CA PHE A 134 -15.05 -10.24 -19.25
C PHE A 134 -15.60 -10.99 -20.48
N ALA A 135 -16.25 -10.28 -21.40
CA ALA A 135 -16.80 -10.87 -22.62
C ALA A 135 -15.72 -11.45 -23.54
N ALA A 136 -14.59 -10.75 -23.70
CA ALA A 136 -13.48 -11.21 -24.53
C ALA A 136 -12.82 -12.46 -23.94
N VAL A 137 -12.53 -12.45 -22.64
CA VAL A 137 -11.92 -13.59 -21.93
C VAL A 137 -12.86 -14.79 -21.95
N THR A 138 -14.15 -14.60 -21.70
CA THR A 138 -15.16 -15.68 -21.78
C THR A 138 -15.20 -16.31 -23.18
N GLY A 139 -15.14 -15.49 -24.24
CA GLY A 139 -15.04 -16.02 -25.61
C GLY A 139 -13.76 -16.83 -25.87
N TRP A 140 -12.65 -16.52 -25.21
CA TRP A 140 -11.45 -17.37 -25.29
C TRP A 140 -11.60 -18.68 -24.51
N LEU A 141 -12.43 -18.69 -23.47
CA LEU A 141 -12.77 -19.90 -22.73
C LEU A 141 -13.76 -20.78 -23.51
N ASP A 142 -14.63 -20.21 -24.35
CA ASP A 142 -15.45 -20.97 -25.31
C ASP A 142 -14.55 -21.77 -26.27
N ASP A 143 -13.53 -21.12 -26.84
CA ASP A 143 -12.54 -21.78 -27.70
C ASP A 143 -11.80 -22.91 -26.96
N LEU A 144 -11.46 -22.70 -25.68
CA LEU A 144 -10.80 -23.72 -24.86
C LEU A 144 -11.72 -24.90 -24.52
N ALA A 145 -12.98 -24.64 -24.19
CA ALA A 145 -13.95 -25.69 -23.89
C ALA A 145 -14.20 -26.59 -25.12
N ALA A 146 -14.15 -26.01 -26.32
CA ALA A 146 -14.25 -26.75 -27.58
C ALA A 146 -13.02 -27.64 -27.86
N ALA A 147 -11.83 -27.23 -27.42
CA ALA A 147 -10.58 -27.97 -27.59
C ALA A 147 -9.72 -27.92 -26.31
N PRO A 148 -10.07 -28.70 -25.26
CA PRO A 148 -9.45 -28.61 -23.95
C PRO A 148 -8.15 -29.43 -23.88
N ASP A 149 -7.25 -29.20 -24.84
CA ASP A 149 -5.96 -29.87 -24.97
C ASP A 149 -4.78 -28.89 -24.80
N ALA A 150 -3.56 -29.40 -24.98
CA ALA A 150 -2.34 -28.60 -24.84
C ALA A 150 -2.24 -27.47 -25.89
N GLU A 151 -2.79 -27.66 -27.09
CA GLU A 151 -2.78 -26.64 -28.15
C GLU A 151 -3.76 -25.52 -27.82
N GLY A 152 -4.97 -25.87 -27.38
CA GLY A 152 -5.97 -24.93 -26.87
C GLY A 152 -5.44 -24.13 -25.67
N ALA A 153 -4.80 -24.81 -24.72
CA ALA A 153 -4.14 -24.17 -23.58
C ALA A 153 -3.03 -23.19 -24.02
N ALA A 154 -2.18 -23.59 -24.97
CA ALA A 154 -1.13 -22.72 -25.51
C ALA A 154 -1.71 -21.50 -26.24
N ALA A 155 -2.82 -21.66 -26.96
CA ALA A 155 -3.51 -20.56 -27.63
C ALA A 155 -4.10 -19.56 -26.64
N LEU A 156 -4.78 -20.05 -25.58
CA LEU A 156 -5.29 -19.22 -24.50
C LEU A 156 -4.16 -18.48 -23.78
N SER A 157 -3.08 -19.17 -23.42
CA SER A 157 -1.91 -18.58 -22.76
C SER A 157 -1.36 -17.35 -23.52
N ARG A 158 -1.24 -17.44 -24.86
CA ARG A 158 -0.79 -16.31 -25.69
C ARG A 158 -1.75 -15.11 -25.64
N ARG A 159 -3.06 -15.36 -25.59
CA ARG A 159 -4.09 -14.30 -25.49
C ARG A 159 -4.05 -13.64 -24.11
N LEU A 160 -4.01 -14.44 -23.05
CA LEU A 160 -3.87 -13.98 -21.66
C LEU A 160 -2.59 -13.15 -21.47
N ALA A 161 -1.45 -13.59 -22.03
CA ALA A 161 -0.18 -12.87 -21.92
C ALA A 161 -0.20 -11.49 -22.59
N ARG A 162 -0.78 -11.39 -23.81
CA ARG A 162 -0.97 -10.09 -24.46
C ARG A 162 -1.91 -9.19 -23.67
N HIS A 163 -2.98 -9.78 -23.13
CA HIS A 163 -3.96 -9.04 -22.35
C HIS A 163 -3.36 -8.45 -21.07
N LEU A 164 -2.69 -9.27 -20.26
CA LEU A 164 -2.04 -8.80 -19.04
C LEU A 164 -0.87 -7.85 -19.34
N ALA A 165 -0.18 -7.98 -20.48
CA ALA A 165 0.82 -7.01 -20.90
C ALA A 165 0.22 -5.62 -21.20
N ALA A 166 -0.94 -5.56 -21.84
CA ALA A 166 -1.66 -4.31 -22.08
C ALA A 166 -2.13 -3.67 -20.77
N TYR A 167 -2.71 -4.48 -19.87
CA TYR A 167 -3.09 -4.05 -18.52
C TYR A 167 -1.91 -3.46 -17.75
N ARG A 168 -0.76 -4.17 -17.69
CA ARG A 168 0.47 -3.68 -17.06
C ARG A 168 0.95 -2.36 -17.68
N HIS A 169 0.81 -2.18 -18.99
CA HIS A 169 1.22 -0.94 -19.65
C HIS A 169 0.35 0.24 -19.23
N ALA A 170 -0.96 0.03 -19.07
CA ALA A 170 -1.90 1.06 -18.64
C ALA A 170 -1.75 1.41 -17.16
N HIS A 171 -1.60 0.38 -16.30
CA HIS A 171 -1.79 0.52 -14.86
C HIS A 171 -0.52 0.34 -14.03
N LEU A 172 0.52 -0.27 -14.61
CA LEU A 172 1.81 -0.50 -13.93
C LEU A 172 2.99 -0.01 -14.79
N PRO A 173 3.09 1.29 -15.08
CA PRO A 173 4.23 1.83 -15.83
C PRO A 173 5.51 1.75 -14.98
N LEU A 174 6.18 0.59 -15.03
CA LEU A 174 7.42 0.31 -14.31
C LEU A 174 8.59 1.18 -14.78
N ALA A 175 8.63 1.56 -16.06
CA ALA A 175 9.73 2.33 -16.63
C ALA A 175 9.94 3.71 -15.97
N PRO A 176 8.89 4.51 -15.68
CA PRO A 176 9.01 5.69 -14.83
C PRO A 176 9.53 5.43 -13.42
N LEU A 177 9.13 4.33 -12.76
CA LEU A 177 9.62 3.96 -11.43
C LEU A 177 11.10 3.57 -11.47
N GLU A 178 11.49 2.70 -12.40
CA GLU A 178 12.89 2.29 -12.59
C GLU A 178 13.80 3.48 -12.90
N ARG A 179 13.37 4.40 -13.76
CA ARG A 179 14.13 5.61 -14.08
C ARG A 179 14.38 6.47 -12.84
N ARG A 180 13.34 6.64 -12.01
CA ARG A 180 13.43 7.38 -10.74
C ARG A 180 14.37 6.67 -9.75
N PHE A 181 14.24 5.36 -9.58
CA PHE A 181 15.14 4.59 -8.70
C PHE A 181 16.59 4.65 -9.16
N ARG A 182 16.86 4.57 -10.47
CA ARG A 182 18.21 4.76 -11.01
C ARG A 182 18.74 6.17 -10.75
N ALA A 183 17.89 7.21 -10.83
CA ALA A 183 18.29 8.57 -10.50
C ALA A 183 18.63 8.72 -9.01
N ILE A 184 17.80 8.18 -8.11
CA ILE A 184 18.04 8.18 -6.66
C ILE A 184 19.33 7.42 -6.34
N LEU A 185 19.51 6.20 -6.87
CA LEU A 185 20.73 5.41 -6.66
C LEU A 185 21.98 6.13 -7.16
N ARG A 186 21.90 6.79 -8.32
CA ARG A 186 23.03 7.56 -8.85
C ARG A 186 23.36 8.73 -7.93
N PHE A 187 22.36 9.47 -7.45
CA PHE A 187 22.55 10.57 -6.52
C PHE A 187 23.15 10.10 -5.18
N LEU A 188 22.70 8.95 -4.68
CA LEU A 188 23.21 8.34 -3.46
C LEU A 188 24.55 7.61 -3.66
N ASP A 189 25.12 7.63 -4.87
CA ASP A 189 26.36 6.93 -5.23
C ASP A 189 26.30 5.42 -4.92
N GLY A 190 25.18 4.79 -5.25
CA GLY A 190 24.89 3.38 -5.01
C GLY A 190 24.46 3.04 -3.58
N ARG A 191 24.51 3.97 -2.63
CA ARG A 191 24.03 3.74 -1.26
C ARG A 191 22.51 3.53 -1.24
N ARG A 192 22.06 2.61 -0.38
CA ARG A 192 20.63 2.42 -0.08
C ARG A 192 20.17 3.19 1.15
N ALA A 193 21.07 3.47 2.09
CA ALA A 193 20.79 4.28 3.26
C ALA A 193 20.89 5.77 2.93
N PHE A 194 19.92 6.56 3.41
CA PHE A 194 19.82 8.00 3.19
C PHE A 194 19.18 8.71 4.39
N THR A 195 19.41 10.02 4.46
CA THR A 195 19.02 10.95 5.53
C THR A 195 18.02 12.00 5.02
N ASP A 196 17.46 12.81 5.93
CA ASP A 196 16.65 13.97 5.58
C ASP A 196 17.34 14.93 4.59
N ASP A 197 18.66 15.11 4.75
CA ASP A 197 19.43 16.04 3.92
C ASP A 197 19.77 15.45 2.53
N ASP A 198 19.86 14.12 2.40
CA ASP A 198 19.94 13.46 1.08
C ASP A 198 18.65 13.72 0.27
N ILE A 199 17.47 13.62 0.90
CA ILE A 199 16.17 13.87 0.24
C ILE A 199 16.07 15.33 -0.23
N LEU A 200 16.45 16.28 0.64
CA LEU A 200 16.50 17.70 0.27
C LEU A 200 17.53 17.96 -0.83
N GLY A 201 18.71 17.34 -0.75
CA GLY A 201 19.77 17.46 -1.76
C GLY A 201 19.31 16.99 -3.14
N PHE A 202 18.64 15.83 -3.20
CA PHE A 202 18.08 15.29 -4.44
C PHE A 202 17.04 16.25 -5.03
N TRP A 203 16.10 16.72 -4.21
CA TRP A 203 15.07 17.66 -4.65
C TRP A 203 15.67 18.95 -5.21
N ARG A 204 16.69 19.52 -4.55
CA ARG A 204 17.40 20.72 -5.05
C ARG A 204 18.08 20.46 -6.40
N GLY A 205 18.65 19.28 -6.60
CA GLY A 205 19.21 18.87 -7.90
C GLY A 205 18.16 18.94 -9.00
N GLN A 206 17.00 18.30 -8.78
CA GLN A 206 15.89 18.30 -9.73
C GLN A 206 15.32 19.70 -10.01
N MET A 207 15.28 20.57 -9.00
CA MET A 207 14.84 21.97 -9.18
C MET A 207 15.79 22.74 -10.12
N ARG A 208 17.11 22.55 -9.99
CA ARG A 208 18.12 23.21 -10.84
C ARG A 208 18.13 22.67 -12.27
N GLU A 209 17.83 21.40 -12.44
CA GLU A 209 17.71 20.77 -13.77
C GLU A 209 16.42 21.15 -14.51
N GLY A 210 15.52 21.92 -13.88
CA GLY A 210 14.31 22.45 -14.49
C GLY A 210 13.09 21.52 -14.43
N GLU A 211 13.21 20.34 -13.83
CA GLU A 211 12.10 19.38 -13.66
C GLU A 211 11.01 19.89 -12.69
N ARG A 212 11.39 20.79 -11.77
CA ARG A 212 10.52 21.45 -10.77
C ARG A 212 9.55 20.52 -9.99
N PRO A 213 9.97 19.31 -9.52
CA PRO A 213 9.06 18.40 -8.84
C PRO A 213 8.67 18.93 -7.45
N GLY A 214 7.44 18.60 -7.01
CA GLY A 214 7.00 18.82 -5.63
C GLY A 214 7.94 18.16 -4.62
N PHE A 215 8.34 18.87 -3.56
CA PHE A 215 9.16 18.25 -2.50
C PHE A 215 8.47 17.03 -1.88
N ARG A 216 7.16 17.12 -1.65
CA ARG A 216 6.32 16.00 -1.18
C ARG A 216 6.41 14.80 -2.12
N THR A 217 6.37 15.03 -3.43
CA THR A 217 6.49 13.98 -4.44
C THR A 217 7.88 13.33 -4.41
N ILE A 218 8.94 14.11 -4.22
CA ILE A 218 10.29 13.56 -4.03
C ILE A 218 10.36 12.71 -2.77
N ALA A 219 9.84 13.20 -1.64
CA ALA A 219 9.84 12.43 -0.39
C ALA A 219 9.07 11.11 -0.53
N GLU A 220 7.91 11.10 -1.22
CA GLU A 220 7.17 9.88 -1.57
C GLU A 220 8.03 8.90 -2.39
N HIS A 221 8.80 9.39 -3.37
CA HIS A 221 9.70 8.51 -4.13
C HIS A 221 10.77 7.86 -3.24
N PHE A 222 11.30 8.58 -2.24
CA PHE A 222 12.26 8.03 -1.30
C PHE A 222 11.63 7.02 -0.34
N VAL A 223 10.37 7.22 0.07
CA VAL A 223 9.60 6.20 0.81
C VAL A 223 9.49 4.91 -0.01
N THR A 224 9.05 5.02 -1.27
CA THR A 224 8.94 3.87 -2.17
C THR A 224 10.31 3.21 -2.42
N PHE A 225 11.37 4.00 -2.53
CA PHE A 225 12.73 3.50 -2.72
C PHE A 225 13.26 2.76 -1.48
N GLU A 226 13.01 3.24 -0.26
CA GLU A 226 13.39 2.54 0.97
C GLU A 226 12.67 1.20 1.12
N ALA A 227 11.35 1.19 0.90
CA ALA A 227 10.56 -0.05 0.94
C ALA A 227 11.11 -1.09 -0.05
N ALA A 228 11.35 -0.68 -1.30
CA ALA A 228 11.94 -1.55 -2.32
C ALA A 228 13.36 -2.01 -1.96
N SER A 229 14.18 -1.13 -1.39
CA SER A 229 15.56 -1.43 -1.00
C SER A 229 15.64 -2.40 0.17
N ALA A 230 14.74 -2.29 1.15
CA ALA A 230 14.64 -3.20 2.28
C ALA A 230 14.20 -4.60 1.82
N LEU A 231 13.19 -4.67 0.95
CA LEU A 231 12.75 -5.93 0.34
C LEU A 231 13.88 -6.63 -0.43
N LEU A 232 14.60 -5.88 -1.27
CA LEU A 232 15.76 -6.42 -2.01
C LEU A 232 16.94 -6.79 -1.10
N GLY A 233 17.12 -6.10 0.03
CA GLY A 233 18.12 -6.43 1.04
C GLY A 233 17.86 -7.81 1.66
N GLY A 234 16.64 -8.03 2.17
CA GLY A 234 16.26 -9.32 2.73
C GLY A 234 16.33 -10.47 1.72
N LEU A 235 15.96 -10.23 0.45
CA LEU A 235 16.10 -11.24 -0.61
C LEU A 235 17.55 -11.55 -0.98
N ALA A 236 18.45 -10.55 -0.96
CA ALA A 236 19.87 -10.76 -1.24
C ALA A 236 20.57 -11.52 -0.11
N GLU A 237 20.16 -11.30 1.14
CA GLU A 237 20.63 -12.06 2.30
C GLU A 237 20.17 -13.52 2.24
N LEU A 238 18.93 -13.77 1.83
CA LEU A 238 18.41 -15.12 1.58
C LEU A 238 19.10 -15.83 0.40
N ALA A 239 19.56 -15.08 -0.60
CA ALA A 239 20.24 -15.60 -1.78
C ALA A 239 21.77 -15.65 -1.63
N ALA A 240 22.32 -15.25 -0.47
CA ALA A 240 23.76 -15.29 -0.22
C ALA A 240 24.25 -16.75 -0.24
N PRO A 241 25.45 -17.03 -0.79
CA PRO A 241 25.95 -18.38 -1.00
C PRO A 241 26.48 -18.98 0.31
N ALA A 242 25.58 -19.24 1.26
CA ALA A 242 25.71 -20.35 2.18
C ALA A 242 24.83 -21.47 1.62
N SER A 243 25.39 -22.66 1.44
CA SER A 243 24.60 -23.81 0.99
C SER A 243 23.43 -24.02 1.95
N LEU A 244 22.19 -23.82 1.50
CA LEU A 244 20.97 -24.09 2.27
C LEU A 244 20.96 -25.55 2.76
N ASP A 245 21.60 -26.46 2.01
CA ASP A 245 21.78 -27.87 2.37
C ASP A 245 22.72 -28.10 3.57
N ALA A 246 23.51 -27.10 3.98
CA ALA A 246 24.41 -27.20 5.14
C ALA A 246 23.73 -26.81 6.46
N VAL A 247 22.46 -26.38 6.42
CA VAL A 247 21.71 -25.88 7.57
C VAL A 247 20.53 -26.81 7.85
N GLU A 248 20.59 -27.54 8.96
CA GLU A 248 19.51 -28.42 9.43
C GLU A 248 18.22 -27.60 9.71
N GLY A 249 17.10 -27.96 9.09
CA GLY A 249 15.81 -27.22 9.18
C GLY A 249 15.76 -25.94 8.33
N TRP A 250 16.44 -25.90 7.19
CA TRP A 250 16.47 -24.71 6.30
C TRP A 250 15.10 -24.37 5.71
N ASP A 251 14.24 -25.36 5.52
CA ASP A 251 12.85 -25.26 5.07
C ASP A 251 11.99 -24.48 6.07
N GLU A 252 12.05 -24.84 7.36
CA GLU A 252 11.35 -24.11 8.42
C GLU A 252 11.90 -22.69 8.62
N ARG A 253 13.22 -22.48 8.44
CA ARG A 253 13.85 -21.16 8.53
C ARG A 253 13.56 -20.28 7.31
N LEU A 254 13.46 -20.86 6.13
CA LEU A 254 13.06 -20.16 4.92
C LEU A 254 11.59 -19.75 5.04
N ASP A 255 10.71 -20.63 5.50
CA ASP A 255 9.32 -20.29 5.80
C ASP A 255 9.21 -19.21 6.88
N ALA A 256 10.00 -19.28 7.95
CA ALA A 256 10.07 -18.23 8.97
C ALA A 256 10.61 -16.89 8.42
N SER A 257 11.66 -16.90 7.60
CA SER A 257 12.24 -15.68 7.01
C SER A 257 11.33 -15.07 5.93
N LEU A 258 10.63 -15.91 5.17
CA LEU A 258 9.58 -15.50 4.23
C LEU A 258 8.36 -14.98 4.98
N ALA A 259 8.01 -15.56 6.14
CA ALA A 259 6.98 -15.05 7.04
C ALA A 259 7.39 -13.72 7.68
N ASP A 260 8.67 -13.51 8.02
CA ASP A 260 9.21 -12.25 8.56
C ASP A 260 9.26 -11.14 7.48
N LEU A 261 9.68 -11.47 6.26
CA LEU A 261 9.56 -10.59 5.08
C LEU A 261 8.10 -10.28 4.76
N ALA A 262 7.24 -11.29 4.86
CA ALA A 262 5.79 -11.16 4.85
C ALA A 262 5.21 -10.80 6.22
N ALA A 263 5.97 -10.19 7.13
CA ALA A 263 5.48 -9.52 8.34
C ALA A 263 5.95 -8.06 8.36
N ALA A 264 7.04 -7.76 7.65
CA ALA A 264 7.65 -6.45 7.51
C ALA A 264 6.82 -5.43 6.69
N GLU A 265 5.89 -5.87 5.84
CA GLU A 265 4.93 -4.93 5.23
C GLU A 265 3.76 -4.66 6.19
N PRO A 266 3.38 -3.39 6.44
CA PRO A 266 2.24 -3.08 7.29
C PRO A 266 0.96 -3.68 6.68
N ALA A 267 0.20 -4.41 7.51
CA ALA A 267 -1.04 -5.09 7.12
C ALA A 267 -2.14 -4.13 6.60
N GLU A 268 -2.01 -2.84 6.86
CA GLU A 268 -2.85 -1.75 6.34
C GLU A 268 -2.06 -0.43 6.47
N THR A 269 -2.15 0.46 5.47
CA THR A 269 -1.44 1.76 5.53
C THR A 269 -2.13 2.73 6.49
N LEU A 270 -1.39 3.67 7.10
CA LEU A 270 -2.02 4.68 7.97
C LEU A 270 -3.07 5.54 7.25
N ALA A 271 -2.91 5.75 5.94
CA ALA A 271 -3.90 6.44 5.12
C ALA A 271 -5.21 5.66 5.00
N ALA A 272 -5.13 4.35 4.75
CA ALA A 272 -6.31 3.47 4.69
C ALA A 272 -7.01 3.40 6.06
N LEU A 273 -6.26 3.25 7.15
CA LEU A 273 -6.80 3.27 8.51
C LEU A 273 -7.56 4.56 8.82
N LEU A 274 -7.00 5.71 8.42
CA LEU A 274 -7.63 7.02 8.63
C LEU A 274 -8.91 7.19 7.79
N ALA A 275 -8.93 6.66 6.57
CA ALA A 275 -10.09 6.68 5.68
C ALA A 275 -11.22 5.75 6.18
N ALA A 276 -10.86 4.60 6.79
CA ALA A 276 -11.81 3.62 7.31
C ALA A 276 -12.50 4.05 8.62
N LEU A 277 -12.02 5.10 9.30
CA LEU A 277 -12.63 5.57 10.54
C LEU A 277 -14.08 6.03 10.32
N PRO A 278 -15.04 5.61 11.17
CA PRO A 278 -16.46 5.89 10.98
C PRO A 278 -16.76 7.40 11.01
N ASP A 279 -17.79 7.82 10.26
CA ASP A 279 -18.26 9.21 10.22
C ASP A 279 -18.90 9.66 11.55
N GLY A 280 -19.42 8.72 12.33
CA GLY A 280 -20.09 8.96 13.61
C GLY A 280 -19.78 7.86 14.64
N PRO A 281 -19.57 8.20 15.92
CA PRO A 281 -19.50 9.54 16.51
C PRO A 281 -18.28 10.31 15.98
N LYS A 282 -18.30 11.64 16.05
CA LYS A 282 -17.24 12.49 15.47
C LYS A 282 -15.94 12.45 16.31
N ILE A 283 -15.27 11.30 16.33
CA ILE A 283 -14.01 11.02 17.05
C ILE A 283 -12.92 12.00 16.59
N LEU A 284 -12.79 12.15 15.27
CA LEU A 284 -11.94 13.16 14.62
C LEU A 284 -12.79 14.11 13.78
N THR A 285 -12.47 15.40 13.83
CA THR A 285 -13.01 16.40 12.90
C THR A 285 -12.36 16.26 11.51
N GLY A 286 -12.96 16.86 10.47
CA GLY A 286 -12.36 16.89 9.14
C GLY A 286 -10.96 17.49 9.15
N ALA A 287 -10.78 18.62 9.85
CA ALA A 287 -9.46 19.25 9.99
C ALA A 287 -8.44 18.35 10.73
N GLU A 288 -8.86 17.65 11.80
CA GLU A 288 -7.98 16.70 12.50
C GLU A 288 -7.58 15.52 11.62
N ARG A 289 -8.50 15.04 10.76
CA ARG A 289 -8.22 14.00 9.77
C ARG A 289 -7.25 14.51 8.70
N ASP A 290 -7.49 15.69 8.14
CA ASP A 290 -6.62 16.29 7.12
C ASP A 290 -5.20 16.51 7.67
N ASP A 291 -5.08 16.97 8.92
CA ASP A 291 -3.80 17.16 9.59
C ASP A 291 -3.07 15.83 9.80
N LEU A 292 -3.75 14.79 10.30
CA LEU A 292 -3.16 13.45 10.45
C LEU A 292 -2.75 12.87 9.10
N ALA A 293 -3.59 13.03 8.07
CA ALA A 293 -3.28 12.58 6.72
C ALA A 293 -2.02 13.28 6.18
N GLU A 294 -1.84 14.57 6.45
CA GLU A 294 -0.66 15.32 6.04
C GLU A 294 0.60 14.87 6.78
N PHE A 295 0.55 14.73 8.10
CA PHE A 295 1.71 14.36 8.92
C PHE A 295 2.14 12.90 8.76
N LEU A 296 1.19 11.99 8.52
CA LEU A 296 1.45 10.56 8.37
C LEU A 296 1.60 10.13 6.91
N ARG A 297 1.47 11.07 5.96
CA ARG A 297 1.55 10.80 4.51
C ARG A 297 2.80 10.05 4.08
N LEU A 298 3.92 10.35 4.72
CA LEU A 298 5.24 9.85 4.35
C LEU A 298 5.65 8.65 5.22
N GLU A 299 4.72 7.84 5.73
CA GLU A 299 5.05 6.64 6.51
C GLU A 299 6.16 5.81 5.84
N PRO A 300 7.26 5.46 6.54
CA PRO A 300 7.53 5.62 7.97
C PRO A 300 8.33 6.88 8.36
N PHE A 301 8.50 7.86 7.49
CA PHE A 301 9.40 9.01 7.72
C PHE A 301 8.97 9.92 8.87
N HIS A 302 7.70 9.93 9.26
CA HIS A 302 7.25 10.65 10.45
C HIS A 302 8.00 10.23 11.73
N ARG A 303 8.52 8.99 11.79
CA ARG A 303 9.35 8.50 12.90
C ARG A 303 10.85 8.53 12.60
N THR A 304 11.28 8.29 11.36
CA THR A 304 12.71 8.12 11.01
C THR A 304 13.35 9.36 10.37
N ARG A 305 12.58 10.21 9.71
CA ARG A 305 13.00 11.43 9.00
C ARG A 305 12.04 12.59 9.32
N PRO A 306 11.93 13.00 10.60
CA PRO A 306 10.93 13.99 11.03
C PRO A 306 11.13 15.35 10.36
N LEU A 307 12.36 15.71 9.98
CA LEU A 307 12.63 16.98 9.30
C LEU A 307 12.05 16.99 7.87
N THR A 308 12.09 15.87 7.16
CA THR A 308 11.44 15.68 5.86
C THR A 308 9.93 15.78 5.97
N THR A 309 9.33 15.20 7.02
CA THR A 309 7.90 15.37 7.31
C THR A 309 7.55 16.84 7.54
N LEU A 310 8.33 17.57 8.34
CA LEU A 310 8.11 19.01 8.57
C LEU A 310 8.28 19.83 7.29
N ARG A 311 9.31 19.56 6.47
CA ARG A 311 9.53 20.20 5.17
C ARG A 311 8.34 19.97 4.22
N ALA A 312 7.81 18.75 4.16
CA ALA A 312 6.70 18.37 3.30
C ALA A 312 5.36 19.00 3.72
N ALA A 313 5.14 19.18 5.03
CA ALA A 313 3.97 19.88 5.56
C ALA A 313 4.07 21.40 5.36
N SER A 314 5.23 22.00 5.67
CA SER A 314 5.46 23.45 5.58
C SER A 314 5.55 23.95 4.13
N PHE A 315 6.55 23.47 3.38
CA PHE A 315 6.87 24.02 2.05
C PHE A 315 6.10 23.34 0.91
N GLY A 316 5.58 22.13 1.13
CA GLY A 316 4.75 21.42 0.14
C GLY A 316 3.48 22.20 -0.23
N ARG A 317 2.89 22.93 0.73
CA ARG A 317 1.73 23.80 0.52
C ARG A 317 2.09 25.03 -0.34
N VAL A 318 3.22 25.67 -0.05
CA VAL A 318 3.75 26.82 -0.83
C VAL A 318 3.96 26.41 -2.29
N GLN A 319 4.64 25.28 -2.51
CA GLN A 319 4.92 24.80 -3.86
C GLN A 319 3.66 24.40 -4.64
N SER A 320 2.68 23.80 -3.95
CA SER A 320 1.37 23.50 -4.55
C SER A 320 0.63 24.79 -4.94
N GLY A 321 0.74 25.84 -4.11
CA GLY A 321 0.22 27.17 -4.40
C GLY A 321 0.86 27.82 -5.63
N LEU A 322 2.18 27.74 -5.75
CA LEU A 322 2.93 28.20 -6.93
C LEU A 322 2.46 27.47 -8.20
N ALA A 323 2.44 26.14 -8.19
CA ALA A 323 1.99 25.34 -9.33
C ALA A 323 0.53 25.63 -9.73
N ASN A 324 -0.36 25.82 -8.76
CA ASN A 324 -1.76 26.18 -9.01
C ASN A 324 -1.91 27.57 -9.64
N ARG A 325 -1.11 28.54 -9.20
CA ARG A 325 -1.15 29.90 -9.74
C ARG A 325 -0.68 29.93 -11.19
N LEU A 326 0.42 29.26 -11.49
CA LEU A 326 0.95 29.15 -12.85
C LEU A 326 -0.05 28.46 -13.78
N ARG A 327 -0.70 27.37 -13.33
CA ARG A 327 -1.75 26.69 -14.10
C ARG A 327 -2.94 27.58 -14.45
N ARG A 328 -3.24 28.59 -13.62
CA ARG A 328 -4.31 29.56 -13.86
C ARG A 328 -3.85 30.79 -14.66
N GLY A 329 -2.63 30.76 -15.21
CA GLY A 329 -2.07 31.86 -16.00
C GLY A 329 -1.63 33.08 -15.17
N GLY A 330 -1.46 32.93 -13.85
CA GLY A 330 -0.99 34.02 -12.99
C GLY A 330 0.55 34.13 -12.98
N GLY A 331 1.07 35.35 -13.08
CA GLY A 331 2.50 35.70 -12.98
C GLY A 331 2.79 36.84 -11.99
N GLY A 332 3.97 37.44 -12.10
CA GLY A 332 4.35 38.69 -11.47
C GLY A 332 4.53 38.66 -9.94
N ALA A 333 4.10 39.73 -9.27
CA ALA A 333 4.33 39.97 -7.84
C ALA A 333 3.83 38.83 -6.93
N GLY A 334 2.74 38.15 -7.30
CA GLY A 334 2.21 37.03 -6.52
C GLY A 334 3.02 35.73 -6.63
N ILE A 335 3.84 35.57 -7.67
CA ILE A 335 4.86 34.51 -7.74
C ILE A 335 6.05 34.94 -6.88
N THR A 336 6.51 36.19 -7.01
CA THR A 336 7.63 36.74 -6.22
C THR A 336 7.39 36.59 -4.71
N GLU A 337 6.21 36.98 -4.22
CA GLU A 337 5.85 36.86 -2.80
C GLU A 337 5.88 35.40 -2.30
N ARG A 338 5.38 34.45 -3.11
CA ARG A 338 5.34 33.03 -2.75
C ARG A 338 6.71 32.36 -2.83
N THR A 339 7.58 32.79 -3.75
CA THR A 339 8.96 32.29 -3.81
C THR A 339 9.75 32.64 -2.55
N ALA A 340 9.36 33.67 -1.78
CA ALA A 340 9.99 33.99 -0.50
C ALA A 340 9.58 33.04 0.65
N CYS A 341 8.62 32.13 0.43
CA CYS A 341 8.10 31.20 1.44
C CYS A 341 7.56 31.91 2.70
N ALA A 342 7.07 33.15 2.60
CA ALA A 342 6.57 33.91 3.76
C ALA A 342 5.31 33.28 4.38
N GLU A 343 4.48 32.61 3.57
CA GLU A 343 3.28 31.90 4.00
C GLU A 343 3.56 30.48 4.55
N ALA A 344 4.83 30.04 4.55
CA ALA A 344 5.21 28.72 5.05
C ALA A 344 5.01 28.66 6.57
N GLU A 345 4.28 27.64 7.03
CA GLU A 345 4.04 27.43 8.45
C GLU A 345 5.33 27.01 9.17
N THR A 346 5.60 27.60 10.32
CA THR A 346 6.87 27.38 11.03
C THR A 346 6.91 25.99 11.67
N TYR A 347 8.12 25.43 11.84
CA TYR A 347 8.27 24.13 12.49
C TYR A 347 7.78 24.09 13.95
N PRO A 348 7.95 25.15 14.78
CA PRO A 348 7.31 25.19 16.09
C PRO A 348 5.77 25.13 16.03
N ALA A 349 5.15 25.87 15.11
CA ALA A 349 3.68 25.84 14.95
C ALA A 349 3.18 24.44 14.53
N LEU A 350 3.92 23.78 13.62
CA LEU A 350 3.64 22.39 13.26
C LEU A 350 3.82 21.44 14.45
N ALA A 351 4.86 21.63 15.27
CA ALA A 351 5.09 20.82 16.47
C ALA A 351 3.97 21.00 17.51
N GLU A 352 3.44 22.21 17.68
CA GLU A 352 2.27 22.48 18.53
C GLU A 352 1.02 21.78 18.01
N ARG A 353 0.76 21.81 16.69
CA ARG A 353 -0.35 21.07 16.07
C ARG A 353 -0.22 19.57 16.26
N ILE A 354 0.99 19.02 16.06
CA ILE A 354 1.27 17.59 16.32
C ILE A 354 0.97 17.25 17.79
N ALA A 355 1.44 18.07 18.74
CA ALA A 355 1.19 17.84 20.16
C ALA A 355 -0.31 17.91 20.51
N ALA A 356 -1.05 18.85 19.91
CA ALA A 356 -2.49 18.96 20.08
C ALA A 356 -3.24 17.72 19.54
N LEU A 357 -2.83 17.20 18.37
CA LEU A 357 -3.39 15.98 17.79
C LEU A 357 -3.10 14.75 18.66
N THR A 358 -1.87 14.60 19.16
CA THR A 358 -1.52 13.50 20.08
C THR A 358 -2.35 13.57 21.36
N ALA A 359 -2.46 14.75 21.98
CA ALA A 359 -3.26 14.93 23.19
C ALA A 359 -4.76 14.65 22.95
N HIS A 360 -5.27 14.96 21.76
CA HIS A 360 -6.63 14.62 21.35
C HIS A 360 -6.81 13.11 21.17
N LEU A 361 -5.91 12.43 20.47
CA LEU A 361 -5.95 10.98 20.27
C LEU A 361 -5.86 10.22 21.61
N ASP A 362 -4.99 10.66 22.52
CA ASP A 362 -4.90 10.11 23.89
C ASP A 362 -6.22 10.27 24.65
N ARG A 363 -6.89 11.42 24.50
CA ARG A 363 -8.21 11.65 25.08
C ARG A 363 -9.24 10.67 24.49
N MET A 364 -9.24 10.48 23.17
CA MET A 364 -10.16 9.55 22.50
C MET A 364 -9.92 8.11 22.97
N LEU A 365 -8.67 7.68 23.15
CA LEU A 365 -8.35 6.37 23.72
C LEU A 365 -8.84 6.20 25.16
N ARG A 366 -8.70 7.23 26.00
CA ARG A 366 -9.27 7.20 27.36
C ARG A 366 -10.80 7.06 27.35
N ILE A 367 -11.47 7.76 26.43
CA ILE A 367 -12.92 7.62 26.24
C ILE A 367 -13.27 6.19 25.78
N ALA A 368 -12.56 5.65 24.78
CA ALA A 368 -12.76 4.29 24.29
C ALA A 368 -12.60 3.25 25.41
N ALA A 369 -11.56 3.39 26.23
CA ALA A 369 -11.33 2.52 27.38
C ALA A 369 -12.45 2.63 28.43
N ALA A 370 -12.92 3.84 28.74
CA ALA A 370 -14.01 4.04 29.70
C ALA A 370 -15.34 3.45 29.24
N LEU A 371 -15.64 3.49 27.94
CA LEU A 371 -16.85 2.90 27.36
C LEU A 371 -16.86 1.36 27.45
N ARG A 372 -15.69 0.72 27.64
CA ARG A 372 -15.56 -0.73 27.81
C ARG A 372 -15.71 -1.19 29.25
N VAL A 373 -15.53 -0.29 30.21
CA VAL A 373 -15.64 -0.61 31.63
C VAL A 373 -17.10 -0.44 32.04
N PRO A 374 -17.77 -1.50 32.55
CA PRO A 374 -19.12 -1.37 33.08
C PRO A 374 -19.17 -0.28 34.17
N ALA A 375 -20.24 0.52 34.17
CA ALA A 375 -20.41 1.61 35.15
C ALA A 375 -20.39 1.12 36.61
N GLU A 376 -20.67 -0.16 36.84
CA GLU A 376 -20.75 -0.85 38.13
C GLU A 376 -19.52 -1.72 38.42
N ALA A 377 -18.41 -1.56 37.69
CA ALA A 377 -17.21 -2.38 37.89
C ALA A 377 -16.61 -2.20 39.30
N GLU A 378 -16.84 -3.18 40.18
CA GLU A 378 -16.24 -3.27 41.51
C GLU A 378 -14.80 -3.82 41.45
N GLY A 379 -13.97 -3.50 42.44
CA GLY A 379 -12.61 -4.05 42.56
C GLY A 379 -11.53 -3.38 41.69
N LEU A 380 -11.83 -2.27 41.02
CA LEU A 380 -10.82 -1.53 40.25
C LEU A 380 -9.72 -0.94 41.16
N PRO A 381 -8.43 -1.07 40.79
CA PRO A 381 -7.34 -0.45 41.52
C PRO A 381 -7.51 1.08 41.55
N PRO A 382 -6.97 1.79 42.57
CA PRO A 382 -7.17 3.24 42.73
C PRO A 382 -6.83 4.04 41.47
N GLU A 383 -5.75 3.69 40.78
CA GLU A 383 -5.31 4.35 39.54
C GLU A 383 -6.33 4.20 38.40
N ALA A 384 -6.90 3.00 38.23
CA ALA A 384 -7.92 2.73 37.22
C ALA A 384 -9.22 3.49 37.52
N ARG A 385 -9.60 3.64 38.80
CA ARG A 385 -10.76 4.45 39.21
C ARG A 385 -10.55 5.93 38.90
N THR A 386 -9.36 6.47 39.15
CA THR A 386 -9.03 7.86 38.80
C THR A 386 -9.05 8.08 37.28
N ALA A 387 -8.47 7.15 36.51
CA ALA A 387 -8.47 7.23 35.05
C ALA A 387 -9.89 7.16 34.47
N LEU A 388 -10.75 6.26 34.99
CA LEU A 388 -12.14 6.14 34.60
C LEU A 388 -12.94 7.41 34.91
N ALA A 389 -12.76 7.98 36.10
CA ALA A 389 -13.41 9.25 36.47
C ALA A 389 -13.00 10.40 35.55
N ALA A 390 -11.72 10.50 35.19
CA ALA A 390 -11.22 11.50 34.24
C ALA A 390 -11.83 11.31 32.84
N ALA A 391 -11.93 10.07 32.37
CA ALA A 391 -12.54 9.75 31.07
C ALA A 391 -14.04 10.06 31.03
N LEU A 392 -14.80 9.79 32.10
CA LEU A 392 -16.21 10.17 32.22
C LEU A 392 -16.42 11.69 32.25
N VAL A 393 -15.44 12.45 32.75
CA VAL A 393 -15.43 13.92 32.64
C VAL A 393 -15.14 14.34 31.20
N ASP A 394 -14.19 13.70 30.52
CA ASP A 394 -13.89 13.95 29.10
C ASP A 394 -15.12 13.69 28.21
N ILE A 395 -15.84 12.57 28.39
CA ILE A 395 -17.08 12.25 27.67
C ILE A 395 -18.10 13.39 27.80
N ARG A 396 -18.32 13.88 29.03
CA ARG A 396 -19.28 14.98 29.29
C ARG A 396 -18.84 16.33 28.72
N ARG A 397 -17.52 16.55 28.55
CA ARG A 397 -16.95 17.79 28.01
C ARG A 397 -16.98 17.84 26.49
N VAL A 398 -16.91 16.70 25.81
CA VAL A 398 -16.91 16.66 24.35
C VAL A 398 -18.31 16.98 23.82
N ARG A 399 -18.47 18.17 23.25
CA ARG A 399 -19.71 18.63 22.59
C ARG A 399 -19.62 18.39 21.07
N ARG A 400 -19.44 17.13 20.66
CA ARG A 400 -19.34 16.74 19.24
C ARG A 400 -20.56 15.92 18.81
N ALA A 401 -20.87 15.93 17.51
CA ALA A 401 -21.98 15.16 16.97
C ALA A 401 -21.80 13.66 17.25
N GLY A 402 -22.83 13.00 17.77
CA GLY A 402 -22.82 11.58 18.13
C GLY A 402 -22.26 11.27 19.52
N PHE A 403 -21.88 12.28 20.32
CA PHE A 403 -21.49 12.12 21.74
C PHE A 403 -22.67 12.26 22.71
N ASP A 404 -23.86 12.49 22.18
CA ASP A 404 -25.13 12.64 22.89
C ASP A 404 -25.90 11.32 23.08
N ASP A 405 -25.62 10.32 22.24
CA ASP A 405 -26.20 8.98 22.29
C ASP A 405 -25.17 7.95 22.78
N PRO A 406 -25.31 7.41 24.01
CA PRO A 406 -24.36 6.47 24.59
C PRO A 406 -24.16 5.18 23.78
N ASP A 407 -25.21 4.64 23.15
CA ASP A 407 -25.15 3.37 22.42
C ASP A 407 -24.41 3.57 21.10
N ARG A 408 -24.75 4.66 20.39
CA ARG A 408 -24.04 5.06 19.16
C ARG A 408 -22.58 5.43 19.44
N LEU A 409 -22.33 6.06 20.58
CA LEU A 409 -20.98 6.40 21.03
C LEU A 409 -20.15 5.14 21.28
N ALA A 410 -20.68 4.18 22.04
CA ALA A 410 -20.01 2.90 22.31
C ALA A 410 -19.76 2.10 21.03
N ALA A 411 -20.76 1.96 20.16
CA ALA A 411 -20.64 1.21 18.91
C ALA A 411 -19.59 1.82 17.97
N GLY A 412 -19.58 3.14 17.79
CA GLY A 412 -18.62 3.77 16.89
C GLY A 412 -17.18 3.81 17.43
N PHE A 413 -17.00 3.92 18.77
CA PHE A 413 -15.67 3.72 19.36
C PHE A 413 -15.19 2.27 19.27
N ALA A 414 -16.10 1.29 19.38
CA ALA A 414 -15.76 -0.12 19.16
C ALA A 414 -15.31 -0.38 17.71
N ALA A 415 -16.00 0.20 16.73
CA ALA A 415 -15.63 0.09 15.32
C ALA A 415 -14.29 0.80 14.98
N ALA A 416 -13.96 1.87 15.70
CA ALA A 416 -12.75 2.66 15.47
C ALA A 416 -11.52 2.19 16.26
N ASP A 417 -11.65 1.24 17.18
CA ASP A 417 -10.64 1.02 18.22
C ASP A 417 -9.25 0.67 17.71
N ALA A 418 -9.15 -0.31 16.80
CA ALA A 418 -7.86 -0.73 16.25
C ALA A 418 -7.17 0.40 15.48
N ALA A 419 -7.93 1.14 14.66
CA ALA A 419 -7.43 2.29 13.92
C ALA A 419 -7.01 3.43 14.87
N LEU A 420 -7.81 3.72 15.89
CA LEU A 420 -7.52 4.78 16.87
C LEU A 420 -6.26 4.47 17.68
N LEU A 421 -6.08 3.24 18.13
CA LEU A 421 -4.86 2.78 18.82
C LEU A 421 -3.62 2.98 17.94
N ARG A 422 -3.69 2.53 16.69
CA ARG A 422 -2.57 2.63 15.75
C ARG A 422 -2.24 4.08 15.39
N LEU A 423 -3.25 4.91 15.13
CA LEU A 423 -3.07 6.33 14.83
C LEU A 423 -2.48 7.09 16.03
N ALA A 424 -2.95 6.80 17.24
CA ALA A 424 -2.41 7.39 18.47
C ALA A 424 -0.94 7.01 18.68
N GLU A 425 -0.60 5.74 18.46
CA GLU A 425 0.78 5.26 18.57
C GLU A 425 1.70 5.99 17.57
N GLU A 426 1.31 6.05 16.30
CA GLU A 426 2.14 6.65 15.24
C GLU A 426 2.20 8.19 15.36
N ALA A 427 1.12 8.86 15.77
CA ALA A 427 1.15 10.28 16.13
C ALA A 427 2.08 10.54 17.33
N GLY A 428 2.04 9.68 18.35
CA GLY A 428 2.96 9.76 19.49
C GLY A 428 4.42 9.53 19.10
N ARG A 429 4.69 8.61 18.16
CA ARG A 429 6.04 8.39 17.60
C ARG A 429 6.53 9.62 16.85
N LEU A 430 5.67 10.26 16.04
CA LEU A 430 5.98 11.53 15.39
C LEU A 430 6.30 12.62 16.41
N ALA A 431 5.45 12.82 17.43
CA ALA A 431 5.67 13.83 18.47
C ALA A 431 7.03 13.63 19.17
N ARG A 432 7.38 12.38 19.50
CA ARG A 432 8.69 12.03 20.09
C ARG A 432 9.84 12.28 19.13
N ALA A 433 9.69 11.97 17.84
CA ALA A 433 10.71 12.20 16.82
C ALA A 433 10.97 13.70 16.62
N VAL A 434 9.92 14.52 16.56
CA VAL A 434 10.02 15.99 16.46
C VAL A 434 10.64 16.59 17.72
N ALA A 435 10.26 16.11 18.91
CA ALA A 435 10.89 16.54 20.17
C ALA A 435 12.38 16.13 20.23
N GLY A 436 12.72 14.95 19.69
CA GLY A 436 14.10 14.50 19.53
C GLY A 436 14.92 15.39 18.60
N LEU A 437 14.34 15.74 17.45
CA LEU A 437 14.91 16.69 16.51
C LEU A 437 15.13 18.05 17.17
N ALA A 438 14.14 18.59 17.88
CA ALA A 438 14.21 19.89 18.54
C ALA A 438 15.35 20.00 19.57
N ARG A 439 15.69 18.89 20.25
CA ARG A 439 16.83 18.84 21.17
C ARG A 439 18.19 18.92 20.46
N GLN A 440 18.29 18.38 19.25
CA GLN A 440 19.53 18.36 18.47
C GLN A 440 19.69 19.63 17.63
N ARG A 441 18.57 20.12 17.08
CA ARG A 441 18.50 21.28 16.21
C ARG A 441 17.24 22.08 16.58
N PRO A 442 17.37 23.29 17.16
CA PRO A 442 16.22 24.13 17.47
C PRO A 442 15.32 24.34 16.25
N LEU A 443 14.01 24.16 16.42
CA LEU A 443 13.06 24.12 15.31
C LEU A 443 12.99 25.46 14.53
N ASP A 444 13.11 26.59 15.21
CA ASP A 444 13.17 27.91 14.57
C ASP A 444 14.39 28.06 13.65
N ALA A 445 15.56 27.63 14.11
CA ALA A 445 16.79 27.69 13.33
C ALA A 445 16.74 26.72 12.14
N ALA A 446 16.18 25.52 12.34
CA ALA A 446 15.95 24.56 11.27
C ALA A 446 15.00 25.14 10.21
N PHE A 447 13.88 25.74 10.64
CA PHE A 447 12.91 26.35 9.75
C PHE A 447 13.51 27.51 8.97
N ALA A 448 14.24 28.43 9.62
CA ALA A 448 14.88 29.56 8.93
C ALA A 448 15.86 29.08 7.85
N THR A 449 16.69 28.09 8.19
CA THR A 449 17.64 27.50 7.23
C THR A 449 16.93 26.88 6.04
N ASP A 450 15.91 26.05 6.30
CA ASP A 450 15.16 25.39 5.23
C ASP A 450 14.38 26.41 4.39
N ARG A 451 13.75 27.41 5.03
CA ARG A 451 13.03 28.49 4.33
C ARG A 451 13.93 29.18 3.32
N ASP A 452 15.16 29.52 3.71
CA ASP A 452 16.11 30.17 2.80
C ASP A 452 16.52 29.21 1.66
N VAL A 453 16.67 27.91 1.93
CA VAL A 453 16.93 26.90 0.89
C VAL A 453 15.79 26.78 -0.11
N PHE A 454 14.55 26.63 0.37
CA PHE A 454 13.36 26.52 -0.47
C PHE A 454 13.12 27.82 -1.24
N ALA A 455 13.28 28.97 -0.59
CA ALA A 455 13.06 30.26 -1.22
C ALA A 455 14.04 30.51 -2.35
N ASN A 456 15.33 30.23 -2.15
CA ASN A 456 16.33 30.32 -3.21
C ASN A 456 16.03 29.36 -4.37
N ALA A 457 15.68 28.11 -4.08
CA ALA A 457 15.33 27.14 -5.11
C ALA A 457 14.08 27.55 -5.91
N PHE A 458 13.08 28.14 -5.26
CA PHE A 458 11.89 28.67 -5.95
C PHE A 458 12.20 29.93 -6.75
N ALA A 459 12.98 30.86 -6.20
CA ALA A 459 13.35 32.09 -6.90
C ALA A 459 14.16 31.79 -8.17
N GLU A 460 15.13 30.87 -8.10
CA GLU A 460 15.89 30.40 -9.27
C GLU A 460 14.98 29.70 -10.28
N ALA A 461 14.14 28.77 -9.81
CA ALA A 461 13.32 27.96 -10.70
C ALA A 461 12.21 28.76 -11.39
N TYR A 462 11.62 29.76 -10.73
CA TYR A 462 10.46 30.52 -11.24
C TYR A 462 10.81 31.97 -11.63
N ALA A 463 12.10 32.28 -11.83
CA ALA A 463 12.56 33.63 -12.15
C ALA A 463 11.86 34.25 -13.38
N ALA A 464 11.70 33.46 -14.45
CA ALA A 464 11.06 33.95 -15.68
C ALA A 464 9.59 34.33 -15.44
N GLU A 465 8.85 33.50 -14.71
CA GLU A 465 7.44 33.70 -14.39
C GLU A 465 7.21 34.79 -13.33
N ALA A 466 8.20 35.08 -12.50
CA ALA A 466 8.17 36.18 -11.55
C ALA A 466 8.30 37.56 -12.24
N THR A 467 8.96 37.60 -13.40
CA THR A 467 9.16 38.82 -14.21
C THR A 467 8.12 39.02 -15.33
N ALA A 468 7.31 38.00 -15.61
CA ALA A 468 6.20 38.01 -16.56
C ALA A 468 4.90 38.50 -15.90
#